data_AF-A0A430KWN1-F1
#
_entry.id   AF-A0A430KWN1-F1
#
_cell.length_a   1.000
_cell.length_b   1.000
_cell.length_c   1.000
_cell.angle_alpha   90.00
_cell.angle_beta   90.00
_cell.angle_gamma   90.00
#
_symmetry.space_group_name_H-M   'P 1'
#
loop_
_entity.id
_entity.type
_entity.pdbx_description
1 polymer ?
#
loop_
_entity_poly.entity_id
_entity_poly.type
_entity_poly.pdbx_seq_one_letter_code
_entity_poly.pdbx_strand_id
1 'polypeptide(L)' 'MLACYRSRDWDGALAAIERGRKTDEAQALQYLYRLYEARIRAFQKEPPPDDWDGAFALTTK' A
#
# COMPACT_ATOMS: atom_id res chain seq x y z
N MET A 1 -6.83 3.69 -3.51
CA MET A 1 -5.72 3.02 -2.82
C MET A 1 -5.31 1.76 -3.58
N LEU A 2 -6.12 0.70 -3.61
CA LEU A 2 -5.77 -0.56 -4.27
C LEU A 2 -5.51 -0.44 -5.78
N ALA A 3 -6.27 0.42 -6.48
CA ALA A 3 -6.05 0.69 -7.91
C ALA A 3 -4.65 1.28 -8.16
N CYS A 4 -4.29 2.36 -7.45
CA CYS A 4 -2.96 2.97 -7.50
C CYS A 4 -1.86 1.97 -7.10
N TYR A 5 -2.09 1.17 -6.05
CA TYR A 5 -1.14 0.15 -5.62
C TYR A 5 -0.86 -0.89 -6.72
N ARG A 6 -1.92 -1.38 -7.40
CA ARG A 6 -1.79 -2.33 -8.51
C ARG A 6 -1.14 -1.71 -9.75
N SER A 7 -1.33 -0.42 -9.99
CA SER A 7 -0.68 0.30 -11.08
C SER A 7 0.73 0.79 -10.74
N ARG A 8 1.29 0.39 -9.57
CA ARG A 8 2.59 0.86 -9.06
C ARG A 8 2.67 2.38 -8.84
N ASP A 9 1.52 3.05 -8.77
CA ASP A 9 1.41 4.45 -8.40
C ASP A 9 1.47 4.56 -6.86
N TRP A 10 2.70 4.49 -6.34
CA TRP A 10 2.98 4.48 -4.91
C TRP A 10 2.53 5.76 -4.22
N ASP A 11 2.79 6.91 -4.83
CA ASP A 11 2.42 8.21 -4.27
C ASP A 11 0.89 8.40 -4.26
N GLY A 12 0.20 8.01 -5.35
CA GLY A 12 -1.26 8.03 -5.38
C GLY A 12 -1.89 7.03 -4.40
N ALA A 13 -1.25 5.89 -4.18
CA ALA A 13 -1.68 4.91 -3.18
C ALA A 13 -1.54 5.46 -1.76
N LEU A 14 -0.40 6.07 -1.42
CA LEU A 14 -0.17 6.72 -0.12
C LEU A 14 -1.12 7.90 0.11
N ALA A 15 -1.32 8.75 -0.89
CA ALA A 15 -2.27 9.86 -0.79
C ALA A 15 -3.71 9.36 -0.57
N ALA A 16 -4.10 8.25 -1.19
CA ALA A 16 -5.40 7.63 -0.95
C ALA A 16 -5.52 7.00 0.44
N ILE A 17 -4.43 6.44 0.99
CA ILE A 17 -4.39 5.95 2.37
C ILE A 17 -4.60 7.10 3.35
N GLU A 18 -3.86 8.20 3.18
CA GLU A 18 -3.97 9.37 4.06
C GLU A 18 -5.35 10.03 4.00
N ARG A 19 -5.95 10.13 2.81
CA ARG A 19 -7.35 10.59 2.68
C ARG A 19 -8.31 9.64 3.39
N GLY A 20 -8.14 8.33 3.20
CA GLY A 20 -8.98 7.31 3.85
C GLY A 20 -8.92 7.37 5.37
N ARG A 21 -7.73 7.54 5.95
CA ARG A 21 -7.53 7.71 7.41
C ARG A 21 -8.27 8.91 7.98
N LYS A 22 -8.34 10.02 7.23
CA LYS A 22 -9.04 11.24 7.67
C LYS A 22 -10.56 11.10 7.64
N THR A 23 -11.09 10.24 6.79
CA THR A 23 -12.54 10.00 6.65
C THR A 23 -13.04 8.79 7.44
N ASP A 24 -12.15 7.87 7.83
CA ASP A 24 -12.47 6.66 8.59
C ASP A 24 -12.50 6.95 10.11
N GLU A 25 -13.54 7.64 10.56
CA GLU A 25 -13.75 7.96 11.98
C GLU A 25 -13.84 6.71 12.87
N ALA A 26 -14.35 5.61 12.32
CA ALA A 26 -14.45 4.32 13.02
C ALA A 26 -13.12 3.56 13.10
N GLN A 27 -12.06 4.05 12.42
CA GLN A 27 -10.77 3.38 12.28
C GLN A 27 -10.88 1.92 11.81
N ALA A 28 -11.97 1.56 11.14
CA ALA A 28 -12.28 0.21 10.73
C ALA A 28 -11.23 -0.34 9.74
N LEU A 29 -10.60 0.55 8.98
CA LEU A 29 -9.60 0.24 7.96
C LEU A 29 -8.18 0.66 8.38
N GLN A 30 -7.98 1.08 9.63
CA GLN A 30 -6.67 1.53 10.11
C GLN A 30 -5.58 0.48 9.91
N TYR A 31 -5.88 -0.79 10.21
CA TYR A 31 -4.95 -1.90 9.99
C TYR A 31 -4.64 -2.09 8.50
N LEU A 32 -5.66 -2.01 7.64
CA LEU A 32 -5.50 -2.13 6.20
C LEU A 32 -4.57 -1.02 5.68
N TYR A 33 -4.82 0.23 6.07
CA TYR A 33 -4.00 1.37 5.69
C TYR A 33 -2.55 1.22 6.12
N ARG A 34 -2.31 0.81 7.38
CA ARG A 34 -0.96 0.59 7.90
C ARG A 34 -0.25 -0.57 7.19
N LEU A 35 -0.95 -1.66 6.90
CA LEU A 35 -0.40 -2.80 6.16
C LEU A 35 0.04 -2.38 4.75
N TYR A 36 -0.84 -1.70 3.99
CA TYR A 36 -0.51 -1.28 2.64
C TYR A 36 0.56 -0.18 2.61
N GLU A 37 0.56 0.75 3.58
CA GLU A 37 1.64 1.73 3.71
C GLU A 37 3.00 1.03 3.90
N ALA A 38 3.09 0.04 4.81
CA ALA A 38 4.32 -0.70 5.03
C ALA A 38 4.79 -1.44 3.77
N ARG A 39 3.86 -2.04 3.01
CA ARG A 39 4.15 -2.70 1.73
C ARG A 39 4.68 -1.73 0.69
N ILE A 40 4.03 -0.58 0.52
CA ILE A 40 4.46 0.46 -0.43
C ILE A 40 5.85 0.96 -0.08
N ARG A 41 6.12 1.25 1.21
CA ARG A 41 7.45 1.68 1.65
C ARG A 41 8.53 0.62 1.43
N ALA A 42 8.18 -0.67 1.55
CA ALA A 42 9.08 -1.75 1.19
C ALA A 42 9.37 -1.74 -0.32
N PHE A 43 8.34 -1.60 -1.16
CA PHE A 43 8.52 -1.50 -2.62
C PHE A 43 9.24 -0.24 -3.09
N GLN A 44 9.18 0.86 -2.34
CA GLN A 44 10.00 2.04 -2.63
C GLN A 44 11.49 1.80 -2.37
N LYS A 45 11.84 0.91 -1.43
CA LYS A 45 13.24 0.52 -1.16
C LYS A 45 13.71 -0.60 -2.07
N GLU A 46 12.84 -1.57 -2.31
CA GLU A 46 13.10 -2.74 -3.13
C GLU A 46 11.97 -2.85 -4.16
N PRO A 47 12.14 -2.24 -5.35
CA PRO A 47 11.12 -2.23 -6.38
C PRO A 47 10.67 -3.64 -6.73
N PRO A 48 9.37 -3.87 -6.94
CA PRO A 48 8.90 -5.15 -7.39
C PRO A 48 9.43 -5.44 -8.81
N PRO A 49 9.53 -6.73 -9.20
CA PRO A 49 9.92 -7.13 -10.54
C PRO A 49 8.98 -6.56 -11.63
N ASP A 50 9.46 -6.50 -12.88
CA ASP A 50 8.68 -5.97 -14.00
C ASP A 50 7.41 -6.78 -14.28
N ASP A 51 7.38 -8.07 -13.96
CA ASP A 51 6.25 -8.99 -14.10
C ASP A 51 5.36 -9.06 -12.85
N TRP A 52 5.55 -8.16 -11.89
CA TRP A 52 4.77 -8.13 -10.65
C TRP A 52 3.26 -7.97 -10.87
N ASP A 53 2.50 -8.89 -10.29
CA ASP A 53 1.05 -9.06 -10.41
C ASP A 53 0.22 -8.39 -9.29
N GLY A 54 0.88 -7.71 -8.37
CA GLY A 54 0.27 -7.12 -7.18
C GLY A 54 0.49 -7.90 -5.88
N ALA A 55 1.19 -9.04 -5.90
CA ALA A 55 1.47 -9.85 -4.72
C ALA A 55 2.59 -9.27 -3.84
N PHE A 56 2.36 -9.13 -2.54
CA PHE A 56 3.44 -8.79 -1.60
C PHE A 56 4.03 -10.09 -1.03
N ALA A 57 5.24 -10.45 -1.45
CA ALA A 57 5.95 -11.56 -0.84
C ALA A 57 6.33 -11.19 0.60
N LEU A 58 5.68 -11.82 1.57
CA LEU A 58 6.03 -11.66 2.98
C LEU A 58 7.27 -12.51 3.25
N THR A 59 8.46 -11.94 3.07
CA THR A 59 9.73 -12.57 3.44
C THR A 59 9.94 -12.48 4.94
N THR A 60 9.06 -13.10 5.72
CA THR A 60 9.35 -13.39 7.13
C THR A 60 10.38 -14.51 7.14
N LYS A 61 11.63 -14.19 7.50
CA LYS A 61 12.68 -15.17 7.78
C LYS A 61 12.44 -15.90 9.09
#